data_AF-Q8RGQ2-F1
#
_entry.id   AF-Q8RGQ2-F1
#
_cell.length_a   1.000
_cell.length_b   1.000
_cell.length_c   1.000
_cell.angle_alpha   90.00
_cell.angle_beta   90.00
_cell.angle_gamma   90.00
#
_symmetry.space_group_name_H-M   'P 1'
#
loop_
_entity.id
_entity.type
_entity.pdbx_description
1 polymer ?
#
loop_
_entity_poly.entity_id
_entity_poly.type
_entity_poly.pdbx_seq_one_letter_code
_entity_poly.pdbx_strand_id
1 'polypeptide(L)'
;MGLTFVACGKEKNIGEFIDKVKISSEYKIEKEDENSIEFSDKDEDNPPIFRIFSIEKILKIDYNNPHKLDKMEEYYLSHDWKTISKDEQTLIVSYKEDDTQNYEYNIHTFDNSKTELIIAVSVGASRKLSETELVNILKEAKSFIKK
;
A
#
# COMPACT_ATOMS: atom_id res chain seq x y z
N MET A 1 -8.67 -8.28 10.92
CA MET A 1 -7.49 -8.99 11.45
C MET A 1 -6.44 -8.96 10.37
N GLY A 2 -5.32 -8.26 10.58
CA GLY A 2 -4.32 -8.04 9.52
C GLY A 2 -3.51 -9.30 9.21
N LEU A 3 -3.32 -9.60 7.93
CA LEU A 3 -2.28 -10.54 7.49
C LEU A 3 -0.93 -10.01 8.00
N THR A 4 -0.36 -10.70 8.98
CA THR A 4 0.94 -10.34 9.55
C THR A 4 2.01 -11.12 8.81
N PHE A 5 2.74 -10.46 7.91
CA PHE A 5 3.93 -11.05 7.30
C PHE A 5 5.08 -11.04 8.32
N VAL A 6 5.81 -12.14 8.44
CA VAL A 6 6.92 -12.27 9.40
C VAL A 6 8.14 -11.56 8.83
N ALA A 7 8.42 -10.34 9.28
CA ALA A 7 9.59 -9.59 8.86
C ALA A 7 10.86 -10.18 9.47
N CYS A 8 11.72 -10.82 8.66
CA CYS A 8 13.04 -11.25 9.11
C CYS A 8 14.03 -11.32 7.93
N GLY A 9 14.72 -10.20 7.68
CA GLY A 9 15.89 -10.16 6.81
C GLY A 9 16.94 -9.25 7.43
N LYS A 10 17.95 -9.83 8.10
CA LYS A 10 19.15 -9.09 8.47
C LYS A 10 19.83 -8.60 7.19
N GLU A 11 19.97 -7.28 7.06
CA GLU A 11 21.23 -6.62 6.68
C GLU A 11 21.10 -5.08 6.71
N LYS A 12 19.93 -4.52 6.39
CA LYS A 12 19.69 -3.05 6.38
C LYS A 12 18.27 -2.69 6.81
N ASN A 13 18.14 -1.60 7.56
CA ASN A 13 16.87 -1.01 7.99
C ASN A 13 16.12 -0.47 6.75
N ILE A 14 14.79 -0.59 6.72
CA ILE A 14 13.96 -0.12 5.59
C ILE A 14 14.24 1.35 5.21
N GLY A 15 14.55 2.21 6.19
CA GLY A 15 14.90 3.61 5.99
C GLY A 15 16.14 3.85 5.10
N GLU A 16 16.99 2.84 4.89
CA GLU A 16 18.08 2.92 3.91
C GLU A 16 17.55 2.95 2.48
N PHE A 17 16.44 2.27 2.19
CA PHE A 17 15.84 2.17 0.86
C PHE A 17 14.82 3.28 0.58
N ILE A 18 14.34 3.97 1.61
CA ILE A 18 13.26 4.95 1.52
C ILE A 18 13.77 6.40 1.63
N ASP A 19 13.26 7.29 0.78
CA ASP A 19 13.51 8.73 0.82
C ASP A 19 12.66 9.41 1.90
N LYS A 20 13.10 9.26 3.15
CA LYS A 20 12.42 9.82 4.32
C LYS A 20 12.38 11.34 4.33
N VAL A 21 13.34 12.01 3.67
CA VAL A 21 13.35 13.47 3.57
C VAL A 21 12.17 13.91 2.72
N LYS A 22 11.96 13.26 1.57
CA LYS A 22 10.81 13.53 0.71
C LYS A 22 9.49 13.19 1.41
N ILE A 23 9.38 12.01 2.04
CA ILE A 23 8.17 11.64 2.80
C ILE A 23 7.83 12.71 3.84
N SER A 24 8.75 13.08 4.73
CA SER A 24 8.47 14.08 5.77
C SER A 24 8.13 15.48 5.21
N SER A 25 8.57 15.80 3.99
CA SER A 25 8.24 17.06 3.34
C SER A 25 6.80 17.11 2.82
N GLU A 26 6.25 15.97 2.38
CA GLU A 26 4.92 15.88 1.73
C GLU A 26 3.86 15.27 2.66
N TYR A 27 4.25 14.34 3.52
CA TYR A 27 3.40 13.47 4.33
C TYR A 27 3.76 13.51 5.82
N LYS A 28 2.89 12.95 6.66
CA LYS A 28 3.14 12.71 8.08
C LYS A 28 3.57 11.25 8.25
N ILE A 29 4.74 11.02 8.85
CA ILE A 29 5.16 9.67 9.23
C ILE A 29 4.38 9.27 10.50
N GLU A 30 3.60 8.20 10.40
CA GLU A 30 2.78 7.70 11.51
C GLU A 30 3.55 6.64 12.31
N LYS A 31 4.27 5.76 11.61
CA LYS A 31 5.06 4.68 12.22
C LYS A 31 6.29 4.34 11.38
N GLU A 32 7.40 4.04 12.05
CA GLU A 32 8.60 3.48 11.43
C GLU A 32 9.19 2.42 12.36
N ASP A 33 9.56 1.27 11.81
CA ASP A 33 10.41 0.30 12.48
C ASP A 33 11.50 -0.23 11.52
N GLU A 34 12.22 -1.28 11.92
CA GLU A 34 13.33 -1.80 11.11
C GLU A 34 12.91 -2.34 9.73
N ASN A 35 11.65 -2.74 9.59
CA ASN A 35 11.15 -3.44 8.42
C ASN A 35 9.96 -2.77 7.76
N SER A 36 9.34 -1.78 8.39
CA SER A 36 8.18 -1.07 7.85
C SER A 36 8.25 0.44 8.06
N ILE A 37 7.61 1.17 7.15
CA ILE A 37 7.30 2.59 7.33
C ILE A 37 5.86 2.84 6.87
N GLU A 38 5.09 3.51 7.70
CA GLU A 38 3.72 3.95 7.43
C GLU A 38 3.65 5.47 7.53
N PHE A 39 3.02 6.08 6.53
CA PHE A 39 2.85 7.53 6.44
C PHE A 39 1.53 7.88 5.77
N SER A 40 0.98 9.03 6.13
CA SER A 40 -0.36 9.47 5.75
C SER A 40 -0.33 10.90 5.22
N ASP A 41 -1.39 11.28 4.50
CA ASP A 41 -1.65 12.69 4.21
C ASP A 41 -1.59 13.53 5.49
N LYS A 42 -1.04 14.74 5.40
CA LYS A 42 -1.02 15.66 6.54
C LYS A 42 -2.45 16.05 6.90
N ASP A 43 -2.70 16.26 8.20
CA ASP A 43 -4.03 16.60 8.71
C ASP A 43 -4.58 17.85 8.00
N GLU A 44 -5.52 17.64 7.08
CA GLU A 44 -6.36 18.65 6.46
C GLU A 44 -7.81 18.40 6.92
N ASP A 45 -8.60 19.46 7.14
CA ASP A 45 -10.00 19.30 7.54
C ASP A 45 -10.83 18.72 6.36
N ASN A 46 -11.25 17.46 6.49
CA ASN A 46 -12.10 16.72 5.55
C ASN A 46 -11.57 16.71 4.10
N PRO A 47 -10.40 16.12 3.83
CA PRO A 47 -9.86 16.10 2.49
C PRO A 47 -10.75 15.23 1.58
N PRO A 48 -10.92 15.61 0.30
CA PRO A 48 -11.73 14.83 -0.64
C PRO A 48 -11.15 13.44 -0.91
N ILE A 49 -9.84 13.27 -0.68
CA ILE A 49 -9.11 12.02 -0.77
C ILE A 49 -8.12 11.99 0.40
N PHE A 50 -8.10 10.91 1.16
CA PHE A 50 -7.14 10.65 2.22
C PHE A 50 -6.40 9.35 1.94
N ARG A 51 -5.07 9.35 2.09
CA ARG A 51 -4.19 8.25 1.73
C ARG A 51 -3.30 7.87 2.91
N ILE A 52 -3.16 6.56 3.11
CA ILE A 52 -2.18 5.96 4.00
C ILE A 52 -1.32 5.03 3.16
N PHE A 53 -0.01 5.21 3.21
CA PHE A 53 0.98 4.41 2.53
C PHE A 53 1.70 3.54 3.56
N SER A 54 1.85 2.25 3.27
CA SER A 54 2.72 1.34 4.01
C SER A 54 3.73 0.71 3.05
N ILE A 55 5.00 0.69 3.44
CA ILE A 55 6.04 -0.04 2.72
C ILE A 55 6.70 -0.97 3.73
N GLU A 56 6.72 -2.26 3.43
CA GLU A 56 7.20 -3.29 4.35
C GLU A 56 8.14 -4.27 3.64
N LYS A 57 9.21 -4.65 4.32
CA LYS A 57 10.08 -5.75 3.91
C LYS A 57 9.37 -7.07 4.16
N ILE A 58 9.38 -7.94 3.15
CA ILE A 58 8.82 -9.29 3.25
C ILE A 58 9.90 -10.34 3.04
N LEU A 59 9.63 -11.57 3.46
CA LEU A 59 10.57 -12.67 3.21
C LEU A 59 10.58 -13.00 1.72
N LYS A 60 11.76 -13.36 1.22
CA LYS A 60 11.92 -13.82 -0.17
C LYS A 60 11.02 -15.00 -0.52
N ILE A 61 10.74 -15.89 0.44
CA ILE A 61 9.81 -17.00 0.22
C ILE A 61 8.37 -16.51 -0.01
N ASP A 62 7.94 -15.46 0.70
CA ASP A 62 6.63 -14.85 0.53
C ASP A 62 6.55 -14.06 -0.78
N TYR A 63 7.61 -13.31 -1.12
CA TYR A 63 7.72 -12.61 -2.39
C TYR A 63 7.67 -13.58 -3.59
N ASN A 64 8.37 -14.71 -3.48
CA ASN A 64 8.42 -15.73 -4.54
C ASN A 64 7.18 -16.64 -4.58
N ASN A 65 6.26 -16.53 -3.63
CA ASN A 65 5.03 -17.30 -3.66
C ASN A 65 4.22 -16.92 -4.92
N PRO A 66 3.98 -17.85 -5.85
CA PRO A 66 3.24 -17.56 -7.08
C PRO A 66 1.77 -17.19 -6.80
N HIS A 67 1.22 -17.59 -5.65
CA HIS A 67 -0.17 -17.35 -5.25
C HIS A 67 -0.33 -16.18 -4.27
N LYS A 68 0.68 -15.32 -4.10
CA LYS A 68 0.64 -14.23 -3.11
C LYS A 68 -0.51 -13.26 -3.35
N LEU A 69 -0.81 -12.91 -4.61
CA LEU A 69 -1.94 -12.04 -4.96
C LEU A 69 -3.27 -12.78 -4.90
N ASP A 70 -3.31 -14.06 -5.26
CA ASP A 70 -4.54 -14.88 -5.18
C ASP A 70 -5.08 -14.92 -3.74
N LYS A 71 -4.20 -15.26 -2.78
CA LYS A 71 -4.56 -15.31 -1.36
C LYS A 71 -5.04 -13.96 -0.82
N MET A 72 -4.45 -12.86 -1.30
CA MET A 72 -4.82 -11.52 -0.89
C MET A 72 -6.17 -11.09 -1.49
N GLU A 73 -6.40 -11.40 -2.77
CA GLU A 73 -7.68 -11.17 -3.44
C GLU A 73 -8.81 -11.96 -2.77
N GLU A 74 -8.59 -13.25 -2.48
CA GLU A 74 -9.56 -14.10 -1.76
C GLU A 74 -9.94 -13.51 -0.39
N TYR A 75 -8.97 -12.96 0.34
CA TYR A 75 -9.25 -12.25 1.59
C TYR A 75 -10.20 -11.07 1.35
N TYR A 76 -9.94 -10.22 0.36
CA TYR A 76 -10.79 -9.06 0.08
C TYR A 76 -12.20 -9.47 -0.37
N LEU A 77 -12.30 -10.39 -1.32
CA LEU A 77 -13.59 -10.87 -1.85
C LEU A 77 -14.46 -11.53 -0.77
N SER A 78 -13.86 -12.15 0.24
CA SER A 78 -14.60 -12.71 1.38
C SER A 78 -15.12 -11.66 2.39
N HIS A 79 -14.79 -10.37 2.19
CA HIS A 79 -15.22 -9.25 3.04
C HIS A 79 -15.99 -8.17 2.24
N ASP A 80 -16.68 -8.57 1.17
CA ASP A 80 -17.51 -7.70 0.31
C ASP A 80 -16.75 -6.62 -0.48
N TRP A 81 -15.42 -6.72 -0.57
CA TRP A 81 -14.63 -5.91 -1.49
C TRP A 81 -14.74 -6.44 -2.91
N LYS A 82 -14.41 -5.59 -3.89
CA LYS A 82 -14.40 -5.93 -5.32
C LYS A 82 -13.04 -5.63 -5.93
N THR A 83 -12.51 -6.56 -6.71
CA THR A 83 -11.32 -6.35 -7.53
C THR A 83 -11.63 -5.32 -8.62
N ILE A 84 -10.83 -4.26 -8.69
CA ILE A 84 -10.82 -3.30 -9.79
C ILE A 84 -9.88 -3.80 -10.88
N SER A 85 -8.65 -4.13 -10.50
CA SER A 85 -7.67 -4.71 -11.40
C SER A 85 -6.64 -5.54 -10.64
N LYS A 86 -6.03 -6.47 -11.37
CA LYS A 86 -5.00 -7.37 -10.88
C LYS A 86 -4.06 -7.68 -12.03
N ASP A 87 -2.76 -7.54 -11.78
CA ASP A 87 -1.69 -7.97 -12.69
C ASP A 87 -0.75 -8.96 -11.98
N GLU A 88 0.45 -9.18 -12.51
CA GLU A 88 1.42 -10.13 -11.95
C GLU A 88 1.95 -9.73 -10.56
N GLN A 89 1.99 -8.43 -10.23
CA GLN A 89 2.59 -7.91 -9.01
C GLN A 89 1.64 -7.01 -8.21
N THR A 90 0.53 -6.57 -8.79
CA THR A 90 -0.35 -5.54 -8.24
C THR A 90 -1.79 -6.02 -8.13
N LEU A 91 -2.44 -5.71 -7.02
CA LEU A 91 -3.87 -5.88 -6.80
C LEU A 91 -4.47 -4.54 -6.38
N ILE A 92 -5.55 -4.13 -7.04
CA ILE A 92 -6.35 -2.97 -6.68
C ILE A 92 -7.76 -3.44 -6.37
N VAL A 93 -8.23 -3.15 -5.16
CA VAL A 93 -9.57 -3.51 -4.70
C VAL A 93 -10.30 -2.26 -4.21
N SER A 94 -11.63 -2.34 -4.19
CA SER A 94 -12.50 -1.30 -3.65
C SER A 94 -13.56 -1.87 -2.74
N TYR A 95 -13.95 -1.06 -1.77
CA TYR A 95 -15.12 -1.24 -0.96
C TYR A 95 -15.97 0.01 -1.04
N LYS A 96 -17.29 -0.19 -1.07
CA LYS A 96 -18.26 0.88 -1.01
C LYS A 96 -19.30 0.47 0.01
N GLU A 97 -19.47 1.30 1.03
CA GLU A 97 -20.58 1.16 1.95
C GLU A 97 -21.86 1.67 1.26
N ASP A 98 -22.90 0.84 1.21
CA ASP A 98 -24.08 1.09 0.37
C ASP A 98 -24.81 2.40 0.70
N ASP A 99 -24.75 2.82 1.96
CA ASP A 99 -25.46 3.99 2.50
C ASP A 99 -24.59 5.25 2.63
N THR A 100 -23.32 5.23 2.18
CA THR A 100 -22.44 6.41 2.23
C THR A 100 -21.91 6.80 0.85
N GLN A 101 -21.48 8.07 0.73
CA GLN A 101 -20.71 8.54 -0.43
C GLN A 101 -19.20 8.28 -0.27
N ASN A 102 -18.81 7.44 0.70
CA ASN A 102 -17.42 7.12 0.95
C ASN A 102 -17.01 5.92 0.11
N TYR A 103 -15.87 6.07 -0.54
CA TYR A 103 -15.23 5.03 -1.33
C TYR A 103 -13.92 4.67 -0.66
N GLU A 104 -13.70 3.37 -0.48
CA GLU A 104 -12.46 2.85 0.06
C GLU A 104 -11.75 2.04 -1.02
N TYR A 105 -10.43 2.18 -1.08
CA TYR A 105 -9.58 1.43 -1.99
C TYR A 105 -8.37 0.92 -1.22
N ASN A 106 -7.93 -0.28 -1.58
CA ASN A 106 -6.63 -0.78 -1.18
C ASN A 106 -5.86 -1.18 -2.43
N ILE A 107 -4.62 -0.71 -2.51
CA ILE A 107 -3.68 -1.03 -3.56
C ILE A 107 -2.55 -1.80 -2.91
N HIS A 108 -2.19 -2.96 -3.45
CA HIS A 108 -1.03 -3.74 -3.03
C HIS A 108 -0.15 -3.99 -4.22
N THR A 109 1.16 -3.79 -4.08
CA THR A 109 2.13 -4.14 -5.12
C THR A 109 3.38 -4.74 -4.49
N PHE A 110 3.91 -5.77 -5.15
CA PHE A 110 5.18 -6.38 -4.78
C PHE A 110 6.31 -5.78 -5.61
N ASP A 111 7.36 -5.32 -4.93
CA ASP A 111 8.53 -4.69 -5.56
C ASP A 111 9.81 -5.40 -5.12
N ASN A 112 10.76 -5.56 -6.06
CA ASN A 112 12.09 -6.12 -5.77
C ASN A 112 13.23 -5.28 -6.37
N SER A 113 12.98 -4.01 -6.67
CA SER A 113 13.97 -3.11 -7.30
C SER A 113 15.18 -2.83 -6.40
N LYS A 114 14.98 -2.87 -5.08
CA LYS A 114 16.03 -2.69 -4.05
C LYS A 114 16.16 -3.89 -3.12
N THR A 115 15.02 -4.36 -2.62
CA THR A 115 14.85 -5.53 -1.74
C THR A 115 13.41 -6.01 -1.91
N GLU A 116 13.08 -7.21 -1.42
CA GLU A 116 11.72 -7.73 -1.45
C GLU A 116 10.80 -6.89 -0.54
N LEU A 117 9.93 -6.12 -1.16
CA LEU A 117 8.98 -5.22 -0.53
C LEU A 117 7.54 -5.57 -0.91
N ILE A 118 6.63 -5.34 0.02
CA ILE A 118 5.22 -5.05 -0.27
C ILE A 118 4.99 -3.56 -0.05
N ILE A 119 4.31 -2.93 -1.00
CA ILE A 119 3.85 -1.54 -0.91
C ILE A 119 2.33 -1.60 -0.91
N ALA A 120 1.72 -1.07 0.13
CA ALA A 120 0.28 -0.96 0.27
C ALA A 120 -0.14 0.51 0.32
N VAL A 121 -1.28 0.84 -0.29
CA VAL A 121 -1.91 2.15 -0.16
C VAL A 121 -3.39 1.97 0.14
N SER A 122 -3.81 2.47 1.30
CA SER A 122 -5.21 2.58 1.70
C SER A 122 -5.70 3.98 1.32
N VAL A 123 -6.83 4.07 0.61
CA VAL A 123 -7.38 5.35 0.12
C VAL A 123 -8.84 5.46 0.52
N GLY A 124 -9.18 6.50 1.27
CA GLY A 124 -10.55 6.95 1.47
C GLY A 124 -10.85 8.12 0.53
N ALA A 125 -12.04 8.16 -0.07
CA ALA A 125 -12.44 9.26 -0.95
C ALA A 125 -13.93 9.57 -0.85
N SER A 126 -14.29 10.86 -0.95
CA SER A 126 -15.69 11.33 -1.01
C SER A 126 -16.32 11.20 -2.39
N ARG A 127 -15.55 10.70 -3.37
CA ARG A 127 -16.00 10.41 -4.73
C ARG A 127 -15.36 9.13 -5.25
N LYS A 128 -15.95 8.58 -6.31
CA LYS A 128 -15.34 7.48 -7.03
C LYS A 128 -14.03 7.94 -7.69
N LEU A 129 -12.97 7.15 -7.50
CA LEU A 129 -11.69 7.31 -8.18
C LEU A 129 -11.65 6.38 -9.40
N SER A 130 -11.05 6.87 -10.48
CA SER A 130 -10.75 6.05 -11.66
C SER A 130 -9.55 5.14 -11.40
N GLU A 131 -9.46 4.04 -12.14
CA GLU A 131 -8.28 3.16 -12.09
C GLU A 131 -6.98 3.94 -12.39
N THR A 132 -7.01 4.88 -13.34
CA THR A 132 -5.87 5.74 -13.65
C THR A 132 -5.41 6.58 -12.45
N GLU A 133 -6.34 7.11 -11.65
CA GLU A 133 -6.00 7.85 -10.42
C GLU A 133 -5.35 6.93 -9.38
N LEU A 134 -5.89 5.73 -9.19
CA LEU A 134 -5.33 4.73 -8.27
C LEU A 134 -3.92 4.30 -8.70
N VAL A 135 -3.70 4.07 -10.01
CA VAL A 135 -2.38 3.77 -10.56
C VAL A 135 -1.40 4.93 -10.37
N ASN A 136 -1.86 6.19 -10.44
CA ASN A 136 -0.99 7.34 -10.17
C ASN A 136 -0.62 7.46 -8.69
N ILE A 137 -1.55 7.16 -7.77
CA ILE A 137 -1.25 7.05 -6.33
C ILE A 137 -0.21 5.96 -6.09
N LEU A 138 -0.30 4.82 -6.77
CA LEU A 138 0.71 3.75 -6.68
C LEU A 138 2.10 4.21 -7.18
N LYS A 139 2.15 4.95 -8.30
CA LYS A 139 3.40 5.52 -8.81
C LYS A 139 4.03 6.49 -7.82
N GLU A 140 3.20 7.28 -7.14
CA GLU A 140 3.64 8.17 -6.08
C GLU A 140 4.25 7.39 -4.92
N ALA A 141 3.58 6.34 -4.44
CA ALA A 141 4.11 5.44 -3.41
C ALA A 141 5.49 4.87 -3.79
N LYS A 142 5.63 4.37 -5.02
CA LYS A 142 6.92 3.86 -5.56
C LYS A 142 7.98 4.94 -5.67
N SER A 143 7.61 6.21 -5.80
CA SER A 143 8.55 7.33 -5.93
C SER A 143 9.36 7.61 -4.67
N PHE A 144 8.92 7.10 -3.51
CA PHE A 144 9.65 7.22 -2.24
C PHE A 144 10.72 6.15 -2.06
N ILE A 145 10.77 5.13 -2.94
CA ILE A 145 11.87 4.18 -2.98
C ILE A 145 13.04 4.88 -3.69
N LYS A 146 14.19 4.96 -3.02
CA LYS A 146 15.40 5.54 -3.58
C LYS A 146 15.79 4.79 -4.85
N LYS A 147 16.27 5.52 -5.86
CA LYS A 147 16.77 4.94 -7.11
C LYS A 147 18.11 4.24 -6.96
#